data_AF-A0A2K8WQM1-F1
#
_entry.id   AF-A0A2K8WQM1-F1
#
_cell.length_a   1.000
_cell.length_b   1.000
_cell.length_c   1.000
_cell.angle_alpha   90.00
_cell.angle_beta   90.00
_cell.angle_gamma   90.00
#
_symmetry.space_group_name_H-M   'P 1'
#
loop_
_entity.id
_entity.type
_entity.pdbx_description
1 polymer ?
#
loop_
_entity_poly.entity_id
_entity_poly.type
_entity_poly.pdbx_seq_one_letter_code
_entity_poly.pdbx_strand_id
1 'polypeptide(L)'
;MSQDKKIFVIEFLEVYLKVVAKTIKLDPIGTETAIQTNDNVLSGLLKNDLDVMQECGGRGMCSTCHVYIKEGMDSLSPLNRREKRTLEVITTCKTNSRLACQARVIGEGVVVELPSGMYLSQIDDVDALIGRRAQKNILHPISGKILVEEGKLITRSMISQLQNTKGEVDQYLAQTEDVI
;
A
#
# COMPACT_ATOMS: atom_id res chain seq x y z
N MET A 1 24.15 -29.77 29.69
CA MET A 1 25.15 -28.74 29.29
C MET A 1 24.99 -28.23 27.85
N SER A 2 24.60 -29.04 26.84
CA SER A 2 24.36 -28.53 25.47
C SER A 2 22.88 -28.16 25.19
N GLN A 3 21.91 -28.87 25.77
CA GLN A 3 20.48 -28.59 25.58
C GLN A 3 20.01 -27.33 26.33
N ASP A 4 20.53 -27.07 27.52
CA ASP A 4 20.12 -25.95 28.37
C ASP A 4 20.47 -24.58 27.74
N LYS A 5 21.60 -24.50 27.02
CA LYS A 5 21.99 -23.29 26.28
C LYS A 5 21.10 -23.04 25.05
N LYS A 6 20.59 -24.09 24.39
CA LYS A 6 19.68 -23.93 23.24
C LYS A 6 18.31 -23.41 23.68
N ILE A 7 17.78 -23.91 24.79
CA ILE A 7 16.50 -23.48 25.35
C ILE A 7 16.57 -22.00 25.76
N PHE A 8 17.64 -21.60 26.44
CA PHE A 8 17.83 -20.21 26.87
C PHE A 8 17.95 -19.23 25.68
N VAL A 9 18.60 -19.63 24.60
CA VAL A 9 18.71 -18.81 23.37
C VAL A 9 17.37 -18.70 22.66
N ILE A 10 16.57 -19.77 22.61
CA ILE A 10 15.24 -19.77 21.97
C ILE A 10 14.27 -18.90 22.79
N GLU A 11 14.19 -19.09 24.11
CA GLU A 11 13.35 -18.26 24.98
C GLU A 11 13.78 -16.78 24.93
N PHE A 12 15.09 -16.50 24.90
CA PHE A 12 15.59 -15.12 24.79
C PHE A 12 15.25 -14.49 23.43
N LEU A 13 15.34 -15.23 22.32
CA LEU A 13 14.94 -14.77 20.99
C LEU A 13 13.43 -14.55 20.89
N GLU A 14 12.62 -15.45 21.46
CA GLU A 14 11.16 -15.36 21.44
C GLU A 14 10.66 -14.19 22.31
N VAL A 15 11.32 -13.95 23.45
CA VAL A 15 11.11 -12.77 24.29
C VAL A 15 11.58 -11.49 23.59
N TYR A 16 12.78 -11.48 22.98
CA TYR A 16 13.29 -10.32 22.26
C TYR A 16 12.42 -9.96 21.04
N LEU A 17 11.92 -10.95 20.30
CA LEU A 17 10.97 -10.78 19.20
C LEU A 17 9.61 -10.23 19.66
N LYS A 18 9.12 -10.63 20.83
CA LYS A 18 7.94 -10.04 21.46
C LYS A 18 8.19 -8.62 22.00
N VAL A 19 9.42 -8.27 22.36
CA VAL A 19 9.79 -6.99 23.00
C VAL A 19 10.01 -5.84 22.00
N VAL A 20 10.12 -6.12 20.68
CA VAL A 20 10.36 -5.10 19.63
C VAL A 20 9.22 -5.04 18.58
N ALA A 21 8.19 -5.87 18.75
CA ALA A 21 6.98 -5.83 17.94
C ALA A 21 6.06 -4.70 18.42
N LYS A 22 5.53 -3.95 17.46
CA LYS A 22 4.53 -2.90 17.62
C LYS A 22 3.20 -3.39 17.08
N THR A 23 2.12 -2.69 17.41
CA THR A 23 0.79 -3.04 16.89
C THR A 23 0.23 -1.93 16.00
N ILE A 24 -0.30 -2.33 14.85
CA ILE A 24 -1.12 -1.45 14.00
C ILE A 24 -2.53 -2.04 13.87
N LYS A 25 -3.53 -1.15 13.78
CA LYS A 25 -4.93 -1.51 13.56
C LYS A 25 -5.36 -1.18 12.15
N LEU A 26 -6.15 -2.06 11.55
CA LEU A 26 -6.59 -1.99 10.16
C LEU A 26 -8.08 -1.69 10.11
N ASP A 27 -8.45 -0.49 9.69
CA ASP A 27 -9.82 0.00 9.61
C ASP A 27 -10.34 -0.03 8.15
N PRO A 28 -11.61 -0.41 7.90
CA PRO A 28 -12.69 -0.73 8.85
C PRO A 28 -12.74 -2.19 9.33
N ILE A 29 -11.75 -3.01 8.97
CA ILE A 29 -11.76 -4.45 9.23
C ILE A 29 -11.69 -4.76 10.73
N GLY A 30 -11.12 -3.84 11.52
CA GLY A 30 -10.98 -3.96 12.96
C GLY A 30 -9.85 -4.91 13.40
N THR A 31 -9.07 -5.44 12.44
CA THR A 31 -7.97 -6.36 12.72
C THR A 31 -6.75 -5.62 13.26
N GLU A 32 -6.17 -6.15 14.31
CA GLU A 32 -4.86 -5.72 14.81
C GLU A 32 -3.78 -6.66 14.31
N THR A 33 -2.62 -6.11 13.94
CA THR A 33 -1.50 -6.91 13.46
C THR A 33 -0.18 -6.46 14.05
N ALA A 34 0.65 -7.45 14.37
CA ALA A 34 1.99 -7.22 14.89
C ALA A 34 2.95 -6.88 13.75
N ILE A 35 3.73 -5.82 13.94
CA ILE A 35 4.72 -5.32 12.98
C ILE A 35 6.04 -5.09 13.71
N GLN A 36 7.19 -5.38 13.09
CA GLN A 36 8.46 -5.11 13.77
C GLN A 36 8.74 -3.61 13.78
N THR A 37 9.46 -3.14 14.80
CA THR A 37 9.95 -1.75 14.78
C THR A 37 10.77 -1.50 13.51
N ASN A 38 10.50 -0.37 12.85
CA ASN A 38 11.04 0.04 11.54
C ASN A 38 10.54 -0.74 10.32
N ASP A 39 9.69 -1.75 10.46
CA ASP A 39 8.98 -2.31 9.30
C ASP A 39 8.02 -1.27 8.72
N ASN A 40 7.75 -1.40 7.41
CA ASN A 40 6.79 -0.52 6.74
C ASN A 40 5.36 -1.01 6.92
N VAL A 41 4.40 -0.08 6.93
CA VAL A 41 2.97 -0.38 7.09
C VAL A 41 2.50 -1.41 6.05
N LEU A 42 3.05 -1.40 4.83
CA LEU A 42 2.72 -2.36 3.78
C LEU A 42 2.93 -3.82 4.21
N SER A 43 4.00 -4.12 4.97
CA SER A 43 4.25 -5.49 5.44
C SER A 43 3.14 -5.98 6.37
N GLY A 44 2.59 -5.10 7.20
CA GLY A 44 1.43 -5.39 8.04
C GLY A 44 0.17 -5.62 7.22
N LEU A 45 -0.06 -4.82 6.17
CA LEU A 45 -1.22 -4.99 5.30
C LEU A 45 -1.20 -6.32 4.55
N LEU A 46 -0.06 -6.68 3.95
CA LEU A 46 0.12 -7.92 3.19
C LEU A 46 -0.01 -9.17 4.06
N LYS A 47 0.42 -9.11 5.34
CA LYS A 47 0.27 -10.23 6.30
C LYS A 47 -1.18 -10.59 6.61
N ASN A 48 -2.12 -9.69 6.37
CA ASN A 48 -3.55 -9.89 6.64
C ASN A 48 -4.34 -10.08 5.34
N ASP A 49 -3.67 -10.52 4.27
CA ASP A 49 -4.25 -10.75 2.94
C ASP A 49 -5.07 -9.56 2.43
N LEU A 50 -4.65 -8.34 2.81
CA LEU A 50 -5.28 -7.13 2.30
C LEU A 50 -4.79 -6.85 0.90
N ASP A 51 -5.75 -6.54 0.04
CA ASP A 51 -5.58 -6.31 -1.39
C ASP A 51 -4.94 -4.93 -1.66
N VAL A 52 -3.71 -4.76 -1.17
CA VAL A 52 -2.88 -3.57 -1.31
C VAL A 52 -1.70 -3.91 -2.21
N MET A 53 -1.52 -3.16 -3.29
CA MET A 53 -0.56 -3.55 -4.32
C MET A 53 0.76 -2.81 -4.19
N GLN A 54 1.81 -3.47 -4.65
CA GLN A 54 3.18 -2.95 -4.69
C GLN A 54 3.70 -2.86 -6.13
N GLU A 55 2.96 -2.19 -7.01
CA GLU A 55 3.26 -2.12 -8.45
C GLU A 55 4.73 -1.72 -8.74
N CYS A 56 5.26 -0.74 -8.00
CA CYS A 56 6.65 -0.31 -8.13
C CYS A 56 7.66 -1.08 -7.26
N GLY A 57 7.27 -2.22 -6.67
CA GLY A 57 8.11 -3.00 -5.75
C GLY A 57 8.47 -2.25 -4.45
N GLY A 58 7.62 -1.32 -4.01
CA GLY A 58 7.88 -0.54 -2.78
C GLY A 58 8.92 0.58 -2.93
N ARG A 59 9.19 1.03 -4.16
CA ARG A 59 10.16 2.12 -4.43
C ARG A 59 9.62 3.53 -4.16
N GLY A 60 8.34 3.67 -3.81
CA GLY A 60 7.68 4.94 -3.56
C GLY A 60 7.38 5.73 -4.84
N MET A 61 7.11 5.04 -5.95
CA MET A 61 6.94 5.63 -7.29
C MET A 61 5.54 5.41 -7.88
N CYS A 62 4.66 4.69 -7.19
CA CYS A 62 3.25 4.50 -7.56
C CYS A 62 2.33 4.86 -6.39
N SER A 63 1.02 4.94 -6.66
CA SER A 63 -0.02 5.19 -5.65
C SER A 63 -0.71 3.94 -5.13
N THR A 64 -0.36 2.75 -5.62
CA THR A 64 -1.11 1.52 -5.34
C THR A 64 -1.03 1.01 -3.89
N CYS A 65 -0.09 1.56 -3.11
CA CYS A 65 0.04 1.31 -1.67
C CYS A 65 -0.39 2.52 -0.82
N HIS A 66 -1.07 3.49 -1.41
CA HIS A 66 -1.59 4.66 -0.72
C HIS A 66 -2.62 4.26 0.34
N VAL A 67 -2.46 4.79 1.54
CA VAL A 67 -3.34 4.59 2.69
C VAL A 67 -3.57 5.90 3.43
N TYR A 68 -4.61 5.93 4.26
CA TYR A 68 -4.83 7.01 5.22
C TYR A 68 -4.45 6.54 6.62
N ILE A 69 -3.90 7.44 7.43
CA ILE A 69 -3.58 7.18 8.83
C ILE A 69 -4.63 7.91 9.68
N LYS A 70 -5.51 7.16 10.38
CA LYS A 70 -6.52 7.74 11.26
C LYS A 70 -5.91 8.23 12.57
N GLU A 71 -4.98 7.45 13.12
CA GLU A 71 -4.32 7.73 14.40
C GLU A 71 -2.85 7.25 14.34
N GLY A 72 -2.00 7.81 15.21
CA GLY A 72 -0.60 7.41 15.32
C GLY A 72 0.29 7.92 14.19
N MET A 73 -0.04 9.07 13.58
CA MET A 73 0.79 9.68 12.52
C MET A 73 2.23 9.99 13.00
N ASP A 74 2.37 10.42 14.25
CA ASP A 74 3.67 10.70 14.88
C ASP A 74 4.46 9.43 15.26
N SER A 75 3.78 8.28 15.26
CA SER A 75 4.37 6.95 15.45
C SER A 75 4.96 6.38 14.15
N LEU A 76 5.01 7.17 13.08
CA LEU A 76 5.57 6.77 11.79
C LEU A 76 6.83 7.58 11.46
N SER A 77 7.70 7.00 10.64
CA SER A 77 8.86 7.71 10.10
C SER A 77 8.44 8.96 9.32
N PRO A 78 9.26 10.02 9.34
CA PRO A 78 9.02 11.21 8.52
C PRO A 78 8.88 10.87 7.03
N LEU A 79 8.12 11.70 6.32
CA LEU A 79 7.98 11.60 4.87
C LEU A 79 9.35 11.73 4.19
N ASN A 80 9.73 10.73 3.41
CA ASN A 80 10.94 10.80 2.59
C ASN A 80 10.70 11.54 1.27
N ARG A 81 11.78 11.84 0.53
CA ARG A 81 11.71 12.63 -0.71
C ARG A 81 10.83 11.98 -1.79
N ARG A 82 10.91 10.66 -1.97
CA ARG A 82 10.14 9.93 -2.99
C ARG A 82 8.66 9.89 -2.60
N GLU A 83 8.39 9.61 -1.34
CA GLU A 83 7.04 9.62 -0.79
C GLU A 83 6.34 10.97 -1.01
N LYS A 84 7.01 12.09 -0.69
CA LYS A 84 6.45 13.44 -0.91
C LYS A 84 6.07 13.69 -2.37
N ARG A 85 6.99 13.42 -3.31
CA ARG A 85 6.75 13.62 -4.74
C ARG A 85 5.56 12.81 -5.26
N THR A 86 5.45 11.56 -4.82
CA THR A 86 4.35 10.69 -5.25
C THR A 86 3.03 11.11 -4.60
N LEU A 87 3.03 11.56 -3.34
CA LEU A 87 1.83 12.09 -2.68
C LEU A 87 1.33 13.39 -3.34
N GLU A 88 2.21 14.23 -3.89
CA GLU A 88 1.85 15.47 -4.59
C GLU A 88 1.04 15.22 -5.87
N VAL A 89 1.20 14.07 -6.53
CA VAL A 89 0.49 13.73 -7.78
C VAL A 89 -0.79 12.91 -7.55
N ILE A 90 -1.03 12.47 -6.31
CA ILE A 90 -2.23 11.68 -5.97
C ILE A 90 -3.42 12.61 -5.78
N THR A 91 -4.44 12.46 -6.61
CA THR A 91 -5.61 13.36 -6.61
C THR A 91 -6.43 13.26 -5.32
N THR A 92 -6.47 12.07 -4.70
CA THR A 92 -7.20 11.79 -3.46
C THR A 92 -6.35 12.03 -2.20
N CYS A 93 -5.16 12.61 -2.34
CA CYS A 93 -4.24 12.82 -1.23
C CYS A 93 -4.83 13.76 -0.18
N LYS A 94 -4.63 13.41 1.09
CA LYS A 94 -5.03 14.16 2.28
C LYS A 94 -3.82 14.37 3.18
N THR A 95 -3.94 15.26 4.17
CA THR A 95 -2.86 15.51 5.15
C THR A 95 -2.41 14.27 5.93
N ASN A 96 -3.30 13.30 6.10
CA ASN A 96 -3.02 12.02 6.74
C ASN A 96 -2.71 10.88 5.76
N SER A 97 -2.40 11.21 4.50
CA SER A 97 -2.02 10.22 3.49
C SER A 97 -0.58 9.77 3.64
N ARG A 98 -0.35 8.48 3.45
CA ARG A 98 0.98 7.85 3.41
C ARG A 98 1.07 6.86 2.28
N LEU A 99 2.28 6.61 1.80
CA LEU A 99 2.56 5.40 1.03
C LEU A 99 2.94 4.30 2.02
N ALA A 100 2.13 3.26 2.13
CA ALA A 100 2.35 2.19 3.11
C ALA A 100 3.74 1.53 2.96
N CYS A 101 4.31 1.50 1.75
CA CYS A 101 5.67 0.98 1.52
C CYS A 101 6.79 1.87 2.07
N GLN A 102 6.52 3.17 2.27
CA GLN A 102 7.50 4.17 2.75
C GLN A 102 7.30 4.53 4.22
N ALA A 103 6.10 4.33 4.77
CA ALA A 103 5.77 4.62 6.16
C ALA A 103 6.27 3.54 7.11
N ARG A 104 7.36 3.80 7.85
CA ARG A 104 7.91 2.86 8.83
C ARG A 104 7.31 3.08 10.22
N VAL A 105 6.98 2.00 10.92
CA VAL A 105 6.39 2.06 12.26
C VAL A 105 7.50 2.20 13.31
N ILE A 106 7.51 3.34 14.01
CA ILE A 106 8.52 3.68 15.03
C ILE A 106 7.89 3.83 16.43
N GLY A 107 6.58 3.96 16.53
CA GLY A 107 5.81 4.07 17.77
C GLY A 107 4.54 3.19 17.76
N GLU A 108 3.80 3.17 18.86
CA GLU A 108 2.55 2.40 18.98
C GLU A 108 1.32 3.20 18.50
N GLY A 109 0.19 2.51 18.36
CA GLY A 109 -1.12 3.16 18.19
C GLY A 109 -1.39 3.67 16.77
N VAL A 110 -0.78 3.07 15.75
CA VAL A 110 -1.06 3.41 14.36
C VAL A 110 -2.37 2.76 13.94
N VAL A 111 -3.33 3.58 13.51
CA VAL A 111 -4.59 3.10 12.91
C VAL A 111 -4.57 3.45 11.43
N VAL A 112 -4.56 2.42 10.59
CA VAL A 112 -4.48 2.52 9.12
C VAL A 112 -5.86 2.34 8.54
N GLU A 113 -6.25 3.24 7.64
CA GLU A 113 -7.47 3.17 6.84
C GLU A 113 -7.11 2.91 5.38
N LEU A 114 -7.73 1.89 4.80
CA LEU A 114 -7.56 1.54 3.39
C LEU A 114 -8.38 2.48 2.49
N PRO A 115 -7.86 2.85 1.30
CA PRO A 115 -8.64 3.63 0.35
C PRO A 115 -9.82 2.81 -0.20
N SER A 116 -10.95 3.48 -0.41
CA SER A 116 -12.12 2.90 -1.06
C SER A 116 -11.92 2.88 -2.59
N GLY A 117 -11.54 1.73 -3.17
CA GLY A 117 -11.43 1.55 -4.63
C GLY A 117 -10.64 0.29 -5.03
N MET A 118 -10.67 -0.07 -6.31
CA MET A 118 -9.79 -1.08 -6.90
C MET A 118 -8.81 -0.39 -7.86
N TYR A 119 -7.52 -0.71 -7.76
CA TYR A 119 -6.52 -0.26 -8.73
C TYR A 119 -6.59 -1.13 -9.99
N LEU A 120 -6.45 -0.50 -11.16
CA LEU A 120 -6.56 -1.16 -12.47
C LEU A 120 -5.65 -2.39 -12.65
N SER A 121 -4.53 -2.43 -11.95
CA SER A 121 -3.49 -3.47 -12.03
C SER A 121 -3.94 -4.89 -11.66
N GLN A 122 -5.18 -5.07 -11.17
CA GLN A 122 -5.79 -6.38 -10.91
C GLN A 122 -6.42 -7.04 -12.14
N ILE A 123 -6.50 -6.32 -13.27
CA ILE A 123 -7.30 -6.76 -14.42
C ILE A 123 -6.34 -7.23 -15.52
N ASP A 124 -6.10 -8.54 -15.56
CA ASP A 124 -5.28 -9.18 -16.59
C ASP A 124 -5.90 -9.05 -17.99
N ASP A 125 -7.23 -9.04 -18.06
CA ASP A 125 -8.01 -8.84 -19.28
C ASP A 125 -9.00 -7.68 -19.12
N VAL A 126 -8.54 -6.49 -19.49
CA VAL A 126 -9.34 -5.26 -19.38
C VAL A 126 -10.50 -5.25 -20.38
N ASP A 127 -10.39 -6.01 -21.48
CA ASP A 127 -11.46 -6.15 -22.47
C ASP A 127 -12.63 -6.98 -21.93
N ALA A 128 -12.37 -7.96 -21.03
CA ALA A 128 -13.41 -8.74 -20.35
C ALA A 128 -14.36 -7.89 -19.48
N LEU A 129 -13.99 -6.64 -19.18
CA LEU A 129 -14.82 -5.71 -18.43
C LEU A 129 -15.82 -4.94 -19.29
N ILE A 130 -15.66 -4.92 -20.62
CA ILE A 130 -16.54 -4.16 -21.52
C ILE A 130 -17.98 -4.64 -21.36
N GLY A 131 -18.90 -3.69 -21.19
CA GLY A 131 -20.34 -3.95 -21.03
C GLY A 131 -20.74 -4.34 -19.60
N ARG A 132 -19.80 -4.49 -18.67
CA ARG A 132 -20.10 -4.65 -17.23
C ARG A 132 -20.22 -3.30 -16.54
N ARG A 133 -20.87 -3.27 -15.38
CA ARG A 133 -20.85 -2.10 -14.48
C ARG A 133 -19.70 -2.23 -13.49
N ALA A 134 -18.99 -1.14 -13.25
CA ALA A 134 -17.94 -1.09 -12.25
C ALA A 134 -18.51 -1.38 -10.85
N GLN A 135 -17.99 -2.38 -10.15
CA GLN A 135 -18.45 -2.73 -8.80
C GLN A 135 -17.94 -1.75 -7.72
N LYS A 136 -16.81 -1.10 -7.99
CA LYS A 136 -16.17 -0.04 -7.19
C LYS A 136 -15.52 0.95 -8.15
N ASN A 137 -15.10 2.11 -7.65
CA ASN A 137 -14.27 3.03 -8.42
C ASN A 137 -12.99 2.34 -8.93
N ILE A 138 -12.72 2.47 -10.23
CA ILE A 138 -11.48 2.03 -10.88
C ILE A 138 -10.51 3.20 -10.87
N LEU A 139 -9.34 3.01 -10.25
CA LEU A 139 -8.36 4.07 -10.03
C LEU A 139 -7.11 3.91 -10.92
N HIS A 140 -6.53 5.05 -11.30
CA HIS A 140 -5.25 5.13 -11.99
C HIS A 140 -4.09 4.77 -11.03
N PRO A 141 -3.21 3.81 -11.37
CA PRO A 141 -2.15 3.32 -10.48
C PRO A 141 -1.05 4.33 -10.09
N ILE A 142 -0.77 5.34 -10.93
CA ILE A 142 0.15 6.45 -10.57
C ILE A 142 -0.56 7.61 -9.87
N SER A 143 -1.60 8.19 -10.49
CA SER A 143 -2.20 9.44 -10.02
C SER A 143 -3.35 9.26 -9.02
N GLY A 144 -3.82 8.02 -8.79
CA GLY A 144 -5.01 7.74 -7.98
C GLY A 144 -6.31 8.31 -8.55
N LYS A 145 -6.31 8.86 -9.77
CA LYS A 145 -7.49 9.44 -10.42
C LYS A 145 -8.54 8.37 -10.67
N ILE A 146 -9.81 8.68 -10.43
CA ILE A 146 -10.94 7.82 -10.80
C ILE A 146 -11.05 7.78 -12.34
N LEU A 147 -10.88 6.60 -12.91
CA LEU A 147 -11.00 6.34 -14.34
C LEU A 147 -12.42 5.87 -14.71
N VAL A 148 -13.05 5.10 -13.81
CA VAL A 148 -14.46 4.72 -13.92
C VAL A 148 -15.10 4.78 -12.54
N GLU A 149 -16.19 5.52 -12.41
CA GLU A 149 -16.96 5.59 -11.17
C GLU A 149 -17.76 4.30 -10.92
N GLU A 150 -17.97 3.97 -9.66
CA GLU A 150 -18.84 2.88 -9.23
C GLU A 150 -20.22 2.95 -9.90
N GLY A 151 -20.70 1.79 -10.33
CA GLY A 151 -22.00 1.63 -10.99
C GLY A 151 -22.03 2.09 -12.46
N LYS A 152 -21.01 2.77 -12.98
CA LYS A 152 -20.98 3.19 -14.40
C LYS A 152 -20.71 2.00 -15.33
N LEU A 153 -21.26 2.07 -16.53
CA LEU A 153 -21.01 1.09 -17.58
C LEU A 153 -19.59 1.26 -18.11
N ILE A 154 -18.82 0.17 -18.10
CA ILE A 154 -17.47 0.14 -18.63
C ILE A 154 -17.55 0.03 -20.15
N THR A 155 -17.09 1.07 -20.84
CA THR A 155 -17.15 1.15 -22.32
C THR A 155 -15.78 0.89 -22.92
N ARG A 156 -15.74 0.50 -24.21
CA ARG A 156 -14.49 0.31 -24.96
C ARG A 156 -13.61 1.57 -24.96
N SER A 157 -14.22 2.76 -24.98
CA SER A 157 -13.47 4.03 -24.88
C SER A 157 -12.79 4.21 -23.52
N MET A 158 -13.45 3.80 -22.43
CA MET A 158 -12.84 3.83 -21.08
C MET A 158 -11.72 2.80 -20.98
N ILE A 159 -11.90 1.60 -21.54
CA ILE A 159 -10.85 0.57 -21.57
C ILE A 159 -9.60 1.04 -22.30
N SER A 160 -9.74 1.74 -23.43
CA SER A 160 -8.59 2.30 -24.14
C SER A 160 -7.79 3.28 -23.27
N GLN A 161 -8.46 4.09 -22.44
CA GLN A 161 -7.78 4.96 -21.47
C GLN A 161 -7.06 4.16 -20.37
N LEU A 162 -7.65 3.05 -19.93
CA LEU A 162 -7.04 2.14 -18.96
C LEU A 162 -5.78 1.46 -19.53
N GLN A 163 -5.82 0.99 -20.77
CA GLN A 163 -4.66 0.38 -21.44
C GLN A 163 -3.51 1.38 -21.62
N ASN A 164 -3.81 2.61 -22.05
CA ASN A 164 -2.81 3.68 -22.17
C ASN A 164 -2.16 4.00 -20.82
N THR A 165 -2.98 4.10 -19.78
CA THR A 165 -2.52 4.31 -18.40
C THR A 165 -1.51 3.25 -17.96
N LYS A 166 -1.76 1.96 -18.29
CA LYS A 166 -0.83 0.87 -17.95
C LYS A 166 0.53 1.07 -18.64
N GLY A 167 0.54 1.41 -19.93
CA GLY A 167 1.77 1.71 -20.66
C GLY A 167 2.54 2.92 -20.11
N GLU A 168 1.84 3.97 -19.68
CA GLU A 168 2.45 5.14 -19.03
C GLU A 168 3.14 4.79 -17.71
N VAL A 169 2.56 3.88 -16.92
CA VAL A 169 3.16 3.36 -15.68
C VAL A 169 4.46 2.64 -15.99
N ASP A 170 4.44 1.71 -16.93
CA ASP A 170 5.61 0.92 -17.31
C ASP A 170 6.76 1.82 -17.76
N GLN A 171 6.46 2.84 -18.57
CA GLN A 171 7.45 3.81 -19.03
C GLN A 171 8.00 4.68 -17.88
N TYR A 172 7.14 5.15 -16.98
CA TYR A 172 7.54 5.96 -15.83
C TYR A 172 8.44 5.17 -14.87
N LEU A 173 8.10 3.90 -14.62
CA LEU A 173 8.91 3.01 -13.78
C LEU A 173 10.26 2.71 -14.43
N ALA A 174 10.31 2.49 -15.74
CA ALA A 174 11.57 2.25 -16.45
C ALA A 174 12.52 3.48 -16.40
N GLN A 175 11.99 4.69 -16.64
CA GLN A 175 12.80 5.92 -16.64
C GLN A 175 13.37 6.30 -15.26
N THR A 176 12.78 5.78 -14.19
CA THR A 176 13.20 6.10 -12.81
C THR A 176 14.19 5.08 -12.23
N GLU A 177 14.42 3.95 -12.90
CA GLU A 177 15.49 2.98 -12.56
C GLU A 177 16.89 3.50 -12.94
N ASP A 178 17.01 4.39 -13.93
CA ASP A 178 18.29 4.91 -14.47
C ASP A 178 18.95 6.02 -13.62
N VAL A 179 18.40 6.40 -12.46
CA VAL A 179 18.89 7.50 -11.60
C VAL A 179 19.34 7.03 -10.21
N ILE A 180 19.81 5.79 -10.09
CA ILE A 180 20.39 5.24 -8.85
C ILE A 180 21.92 5.30 -8.90
#